data_AF-A0A150VIZ1-F1
#
_entry.id   AF-A0A150VIZ1-F1
#
_cell.length_a   1.000
_cell.length_b   1.000
_cell.length_c   1.000
_cell.angle_alpha   90.00
_cell.angle_beta   90.00
_cell.angle_gamma   90.00
#
_symmetry.space_group_name_H-M   'P 1'
#
loop_
_entity.id
_entity.type
_entity.pdbx_description
1 polymer ?
#
loop_
_entity_poly.entity_id
_entity_poly.type
_entity_poly.pdbx_seq_one_letter_code
_entity_poly.pdbx_strand_id
1 'polypeptide(L)'
;MTTTTAPAPLKFTGSNYLVQRLVLATFTGRPIRITQIRSSSPTAPGLAPHEVSFLRLLESVTNGAHIEFSYTGTSLLYKPGLITGSAAGYGAQGGVIRHELPAECSRGASYFLIPLCLLAPFGKAPMNVLLTGPGVITSSTEAGDVSVDTVRTAILPLYRHFGIERNIELRILRRSNAGRDGCGGGGEVQLVFGHQVRLPKTLHLMKAGRVKKVRGVAYSTGVAGANNARLIEAARGVLNEFVPDTYIFSDVSSAPFVPAPEKNNPTAKKKIGVGFGLSLVAETSNNIVYSADIASPPAGSEAPEDLGKKCAYQLLESIQQGGCVSSVAALTILTLMAMGSEDVGRVVIGKDVLCSAPVVQLARDLRTFGMSGWGMRESDEDDEAVVSIVGKGVGNVGKKVG
;
A
#
# COMPACT_ATOMS: atom_id res chain seq x y z
N MET A 1 -34.19 -22.23 -20.39
CA MET A 1 -33.51 -21.63 -19.23
C MET A 1 -32.20 -22.37 -19.02
N THR A 2 -31.12 -21.93 -19.67
CA THR A 2 -29.77 -22.46 -19.44
C THR A 2 -29.27 -21.88 -18.13
N THR A 3 -29.27 -22.69 -17.07
CA THR A 3 -28.62 -22.37 -15.81
C THR A 3 -27.11 -22.24 -16.08
N THR A 4 -26.65 -21.00 -16.31
CA THR A 4 -25.24 -20.67 -16.33
C THR A 4 -24.69 -21.02 -14.96
N THR A 5 -24.03 -22.18 -14.86
CA THR A 5 -23.33 -22.62 -13.65
C THR A 5 -22.30 -21.55 -13.31
N ALA A 6 -22.53 -20.82 -12.21
CA ALA A 6 -21.58 -19.84 -11.72
C ALA A 6 -20.20 -20.52 -11.59
N PRO A 7 -19.11 -19.91 -12.09
CA PRO A 7 -17.80 -20.53 -12.08
C PRO A 7 -17.42 -20.91 -10.64
N ALA A 8 -16.93 -22.13 -10.47
CA ALA A 8 -16.52 -22.64 -9.17
C ALA A 8 -15.46 -21.71 -8.54
N PRO A 9 -15.54 -21.44 -7.22
CA PRO A 9 -14.61 -20.52 -6.58
C PRO A 9 -13.19 -21.08 -6.60
N LEU A 10 -12.22 -20.22 -6.92
CA LEU A 10 -10.80 -20.55 -6.84
C LEU A 10 -10.43 -20.81 -5.38
N LYS A 11 -9.71 -21.91 -5.12
CA LYS A 11 -9.35 -22.32 -3.76
C LYS A 11 -7.93 -21.87 -3.43
N PHE A 12 -7.77 -21.14 -2.34
CA PHE A 12 -6.48 -20.77 -1.78
C PHE A 12 -6.37 -21.23 -0.34
N THR A 13 -5.13 -21.36 0.14
CA THR A 13 -4.82 -21.76 1.50
C THR A 13 -3.95 -20.72 2.21
N GLY A 14 -4.13 -20.60 3.52
CA GLY A 14 -3.35 -19.73 4.38
C GLY A 14 -3.77 -18.25 4.39
N SER A 15 -3.23 -17.50 5.34
CA SER A 15 -3.44 -16.05 5.51
C SER A 15 -2.45 -15.19 4.72
N ASN A 16 -1.38 -15.78 4.18
CA ASN A 16 -0.37 -15.01 3.46
C ASN A 16 -0.94 -14.40 2.17
N TYR A 17 -0.60 -13.14 1.90
CA TYR A 17 -1.03 -12.40 0.72
C TYR A 17 -2.56 -12.30 0.54
N LEU A 18 -3.31 -12.38 1.64
CA LEU A 18 -4.78 -12.32 1.66
C LEU A 18 -5.32 -11.11 0.88
N VAL A 19 -4.81 -9.92 1.18
CA VAL A 19 -5.22 -8.65 0.55
C VAL A 19 -4.98 -8.66 -0.95
N GLN A 20 -3.82 -9.15 -1.38
CA GLN A 20 -3.48 -9.22 -2.79
C GLN A 20 -4.43 -10.16 -3.54
N ARG A 21 -4.72 -11.33 -2.97
CA ARG A 21 -5.68 -12.29 -3.55
C ARG A 21 -7.09 -11.70 -3.64
N LEU A 22 -7.52 -10.95 -2.62
CA LEU A 22 -8.81 -10.25 -2.64
C LEU A 22 -8.86 -9.20 -3.75
N VAL A 23 -7.82 -8.36 -3.88
CA VAL A 23 -7.73 -7.34 -4.94
C VAL A 23 -7.73 -7.97 -6.33
N LEU A 24 -6.96 -9.05 -6.54
CA LEU A 24 -6.95 -9.78 -7.81
C LEU A 24 -8.31 -10.43 -8.11
N ALA A 25 -9.01 -10.95 -7.10
CA ALA A 25 -10.37 -11.46 -7.25
C ALA A 25 -11.33 -10.34 -7.68
N THR A 26 -11.23 -9.16 -7.07
CA THR A 26 -12.02 -7.99 -7.45
C THR A 26 -11.76 -7.55 -8.88
N PHE A 27 -10.50 -7.54 -9.34
CA PHE A 27 -10.18 -7.21 -10.74
C PHE A 27 -10.72 -8.23 -11.72
N THR A 28 -10.59 -9.51 -11.40
CA THR A 28 -10.94 -10.59 -12.33
C THR A 28 -12.41 -10.98 -12.31
N GLY A 29 -13.18 -10.49 -11.34
CA GLY A 29 -14.56 -10.90 -11.11
C GLY A 29 -14.69 -12.39 -10.74
N ARG A 30 -13.60 -13.06 -10.36
CA ARG A 30 -13.60 -14.49 -10.04
C ARG A 30 -13.83 -14.71 -8.54
N PRO A 31 -14.81 -15.54 -8.14
CA PRO A 31 -15.02 -15.86 -6.75
C PRO A 31 -13.86 -16.68 -6.19
N ILE A 32 -13.47 -16.42 -4.95
CA ILE A 32 -12.39 -17.12 -4.27
C ILE A 32 -12.84 -17.66 -2.93
N ARG A 33 -12.29 -18.82 -2.55
CA ARG A 33 -12.45 -19.43 -1.23
C ARG A 33 -11.07 -19.64 -0.61
N ILE A 34 -10.83 -19.02 0.53
CA ILE A 34 -9.58 -19.10 1.27
C ILE A 34 -9.82 -19.93 2.52
N THR A 35 -9.06 -21.01 2.70
CA THR A 35 -9.19 -21.93 3.84
C THR A 35 -7.90 -21.97 4.66
N GLN A 36 -7.98 -22.45 5.91
CA GLN A 36 -6.83 -22.58 6.81
C GLN A 36 -6.15 -21.24 7.15
N ILE A 37 -6.97 -20.21 7.39
CA ILE A 37 -6.47 -18.92 7.88
C ILE A 37 -6.08 -19.08 9.35
N ARG A 38 -4.77 -19.07 9.63
CA ARG A 38 -4.18 -19.23 10.98
C ARG A 38 -4.73 -20.43 11.77
N SER A 39 -5.07 -21.53 11.10
CA SER A 39 -5.62 -22.71 11.77
C SER A 39 -4.64 -23.41 12.72
N SER A 40 -3.34 -23.14 12.57
CA SER A 40 -2.28 -23.63 13.44
C SER A 40 -2.03 -22.77 14.68
N SER A 41 -2.57 -21.54 14.75
CA SER A 41 -2.34 -20.66 15.90
C SER A 41 -3.32 -20.98 17.03
N PRO A 42 -2.85 -21.38 18.22
CA PRO A 42 -3.72 -21.69 19.35
C PRO A 42 -4.27 -20.43 20.05
N THR A 43 -3.61 -19.27 19.89
CA THR A 43 -3.95 -18.03 20.61
C THR A 43 -4.90 -17.12 19.85
N ALA A 44 -4.80 -17.08 18.52
CA ALA A 44 -5.64 -16.24 17.67
C ALA A 44 -5.93 -16.93 16.32
N PRO A 45 -6.79 -17.96 16.30
CA PRO A 45 -7.19 -18.62 15.06
C PRO A 45 -8.10 -17.70 14.22
N GLY A 46 -8.00 -17.82 12.90
CA GLY A 46 -8.86 -17.10 11.96
C GLY A 46 -8.31 -15.74 11.50
N LEU A 47 -9.24 -14.88 11.06
CA LEU A 47 -8.94 -13.56 10.51
C LEU A 47 -8.50 -12.56 11.59
N ALA A 48 -7.49 -11.77 11.27
CA ALA A 48 -7.04 -10.68 12.13
C ALA A 48 -7.96 -9.46 12.01
N PRO A 49 -8.01 -8.58 13.03
CA PRO A 49 -8.88 -7.39 13.00
C PRO A 49 -8.64 -6.48 11.78
N HIS A 50 -7.39 -6.32 11.35
CA HIS A 50 -7.05 -5.52 10.17
C HIS A 50 -7.53 -6.16 8.86
N GLU A 51 -7.59 -7.49 8.76
CA GLU A 51 -8.10 -8.21 7.59
C GLU A 51 -9.62 -8.09 7.50
N VAL A 52 -10.33 -8.23 8.63
CA VAL A 52 -11.77 -8.01 8.70
C VAL A 52 -12.12 -6.57 8.34
N SER A 53 -11.35 -5.60 8.84
CA SER A 53 -11.53 -4.20 8.49
C SER A 53 -11.27 -3.94 7.00
N PHE A 54 -10.27 -4.59 6.40
CA PHE A 54 -10.01 -4.50 4.97
C PHE A 54 -11.17 -5.08 4.13
N LEU A 55 -11.77 -6.19 4.57
CA LEU A 55 -12.94 -6.77 3.92
C LEU A 55 -14.16 -5.84 3.96
N ARG A 56 -14.41 -5.18 5.10
CA ARG A 56 -15.46 -4.15 5.22
C ARG A 56 -15.19 -2.95 4.32
N LEU A 57 -13.93 -2.52 4.24
CA LEU A 57 -13.52 -1.46 3.32
C LEU A 57 -13.78 -1.88 1.86
N LEU A 58 -13.41 -3.10 1.48
CA LEU A 58 -13.66 -3.63 0.14
C LEU A 58 -15.16 -3.70 -0.19
N GLU A 59 -15.99 -4.10 0.78
CA GLU A 59 -17.45 -4.08 0.66
C GLU A 59 -18.00 -2.66 0.48
N SER A 60 -17.48 -1.65 1.19
CA SER A 60 -17.92 -0.26 1.02
C SER A 60 -17.52 0.36 -0.34
N VAL A 61 -16.44 -0.13 -0.94
CA VAL A 61 -15.89 0.39 -2.21
C VAL A 61 -16.51 -0.31 -3.42
N THR A 62 -17.00 -1.53 -3.23
CA THR A 62 -17.56 -2.37 -4.29
C THR A 62 -19.08 -2.50 -4.12
N ASN A 63 -19.79 -2.70 -5.22
CA ASN A 63 -21.23 -2.94 -5.20
C ASN A 63 -21.53 -4.38 -5.60
N GLY A 64 -22.35 -5.06 -4.79
CA GLY A 64 -22.74 -6.45 -5.01
C GLY A 64 -21.67 -7.49 -4.64
N ALA A 65 -20.63 -7.09 -3.90
CA ALA A 65 -19.70 -8.05 -3.32
C ALA A 65 -20.39 -8.83 -2.20
N HIS A 66 -20.14 -10.14 -2.13
CA HIS A 66 -20.68 -10.99 -1.07
C HIS A 66 -19.53 -11.69 -0.33
N ILE A 67 -19.47 -11.48 0.97
CA ILE A 67 -18.41 -11.97 1.85
C ILE A 67 -19.05 -12.89 2.88
N GLU A 68 -18.66 -14.16 2.89
CA GLU A 68 -19.13 -15.16 3.85
C GLU A 68 -17.97 -15.68 4.69
N PHE A 69 -18.15 -15.68 6.01
CA PHE A 69 -17.18 -16.20 6.97
C PHE A 69 -17.66 -17.53 7.55
N SER A 70 -16.72 -18.45 7.81
CA SER A 70 -17.03 -19.60 8.66
C SER A 70 -17.22 -19.16 10.11
N TYR A 71 -17.97 -19.95 10.89
CA TYR A 71 -18.18 -19.70 12.32
C TYR A 71 -16.86 -19.51 13.09
N THR A 72 -15.82 -20.25 12.70
CA THR A 72 -14.47 -20.19 13.27
C THR A 72 -13.57 -19.08 12.70
N GLY A 73 -14.01 -18.35 11.67
CA GLY A 73 -13.19 -17.35 10.98
C GLY A 73 -11.97 -17.90 10.22
N THR A 74 -11.80 -19.22 10.13
CA THR A 74 -10.66 -19.87 9.46
C THR A 74 -10.88 -20.13 7.97
N SER A 75 -12.10 -19.91 7.47
CA SER A 75 -12.44 -19.95 6.05
C SER A 75 -13.23 -18.73 5.62
N LEU A 76 -12.92 -18.22 4.44
CA LEU A 76 -13.50 -17.04 3.81
C LEU A 76 -13.96 -17.39 2.39
N LEU A 77 -15.20 -17.09 2.04
CA LEU A 77 -15.68 -17.10 0.67
C LEU A 77 -15.95 -15.65 0.24
N TYR A 78 -15.26 -15.21 -0.80
CA TYR A 78 -15.40 -13.87 -1.38
C TYR A 78 -15.91 -13.99 -2.80
N LYS A 79 -17.10 -13.43 -3.05
CA LYS A 79 -17.65 -13.24 -4.40
C LYS A 79 -17.51 -11.76 -4.74
N PRO A 80 -16.63 -11.40 -5.69
CA PRO A 80 -16.34 -10.01 -6.02
C PRO A 80 -17.55 -9.32 -6.68
N GLY A 81 -17.72 -8.04 -6.37
CA GLY A 81 -18.68 -7.15 -7.01
C GLY A 81 -18.02 -6.18 -8.00
N LEU A 82 -18.78 -5.20 -8.47
CA LEU A 82 -18.27 -4.13 -9.34
C LEU A 82 -17.62 -3.01 -8.52
N ILE A 83 -16.50 -2.47 -8.99
CA ILE A 83 -15.84 -1.33 -8.31
C ILE A 83 -16.60 -0.05 -8.64
N THR A 84 -17.40 0.44 -7.71
CA THR A 84 -18.18 1.67 -7.91
C THR A 84 -17.42 2.92 -7.54
N GLY A 85 -16.49 2.83 -6.58
CA GLY A 85 -15.86 4.02 -5.99
C GLY A 85 -16.86 4.80 -5.12
N SER A 86 -16.65 6.11 -4.95
CA SER A 86 -17.48 6.96 -4.07
C SER A 86 -18.72 7.53 -4.77
N ALA A 87 -19.38 6.72 -5.60
CA ALA A 87 -20.60 7.12 -6.27
C ALA A 87 -21.74 7.38 -5.27
N ALA A 88 -22.51 8.46 -5.49
CA ALA A 88 -23.67 8.78 -4.65
C ALA A 88 -24.69 7.62 -4.64
N GLY A 89 -25.18 7.26 -3.46
CA GLY A 89 -26.14 6.16 -3.26
C GLY A 89 -25.54 4.78 -2.97
N TYR A 90 -24.21 4.62 -3.08
CA TYR A 90 -23.52 3.34 -2.83
C TYR A 90 -22.56 3.44 -1.63
N GLY A 91 -23.07 3.77 -0.44
CA GLY A 91 -22.29 3.81 0.81
C GLY A 91 -21.47 5.09 1.05
N ALA A 92 -21.27 5.94 0.03
CA ALA A 92 -20.63 7.24 0.20
C ALA A 92 -21.61 8.29 0.79
N GLN A 93 -21.22 8.93 1.89
CA GLN A 93 -21.95 10.08 2.45
C GLN A 93 -21.27 11.37 1.98
N GLY A 94 -22.01 12.21 1.24
CA GLY A 94 -21.46 13.44 0.66
C GLY A 94 -20.30 13.19 -0.32
N GLY A 95 -20.28 12.05 -1.01
CA GLY A 95 -19.20 11.67 -1.93
C GLY A 95 -17.91 11.21 -1.25
N VAL A 96 -17.92 10.96 0.07
CA VAL A 96 -16.79 10.43 0.83
C VAL A 96 -17.17 9.11 1.48
N ILE A 97 -16.35 8.08 1.31
CA ILE A 97 -16.46 6.82 2.03
C ILE A 97 -15.65 6.96 3.31
N ARG A 98 -16.33 6.98 4.46
CA ARG A 98 -15.68 7.03 5.77
C ARG A 98 -15.50 5.60 6.27
N HIS A 99 -14.27 5.21 6.52
CA HIS A 99 -13.94 3.88 7.02
C HIS A 99 -13.21 3.99 8.36
N GLU A 100 -13.82 3.43 9.40
CA GLU A 100 -13.28 3.48 10.75
C GLU A 100 -12.44 2.23 11.07
N LEU A 101 -11.16 2.42 11.40
CA LEU A 101 -10.26 1.33 11.80
C LEU A 101 -10.35 1.07 13.31
N PRO A 102 -10.52 -0.19 13.74
CA PRO A 102 -10.62 -0.55 15.15
C PRO A 102 -9.27 -0.36 15.89
N ALA A 103 -9.33 -0.14 17.20
CA ALA A 103 -8.15 0.15 18.03
C ALA A 103 -7.10 -0.97 18.04
N GLU A 104 -7.53 -2.21 17.79
CA GLU A 104 -6.67 -3.41 17.74
C GLU A 104 -5.86 -3.51 16.43
N CYS A 105 -5.95 -2.52 15.55
CA CYS A 105 -5.15 -2.50 14.33
C CYS A 105 -3.67 -2.24 14.67
N SER A 106 -2.82 -3.22 14.32
CA SER A 106 -1.36 -3.13 14.41
C SER A 106 -0.68 -2.83 13.07
N ARG A 107 -1.45 -2.84 11.97
CA ARG A 107 -0.94 -2.55 10.63
C ARG A 107 -1.02 -1.07 10.30
N GLY A 108 -0.09 -0.61 9.47
CA GLY A 108 -0.04 0.76 8.99
C GLY A 108 -1.18 1.08 8.02
N ALA A 109 -1.50 2.37 7.87
CA ALA A 109 -2.51 2.83 6.93
C ALA A 109 -2.18 2.46 5.47
N SER A 110 -0.90 2.31 5.13
CA SER A 110 -0.45 1.85 3.81
C SER A 110 -0.98 0.47 3.42
N TYR A 111 -1.21 -0.42 4.41
CA TYR A 111 -1.84 -1.73 4.19
C TYR A 111 -3.21 -1.62 3.53
N PHE A 112 -3.97 -0.56 3.85
CA PHE A 112 -5.27 -0.29 3.25
C PHE A 112 -5.15 0.60 2.00
N LEU A 113 -4.24 1.58 2.02
CA LEU A 113 -4.09 2.56 0.95
C LEU A 113 -3.51 1.96 -0.33
N ILE A 114 -2.48 1.10 -0.27
CA ILE A 114 -1.86 0.54 -1.49
C ILE A 114 -2.88 -0.29 -2.30
N PRO A 115 -3.65 -1.21 -1.70
CA PRO A 115 -4.75 -1.89 -2.38
C PRO A 115 -5.82 -0.95 -2.95
N LEU A 116 -6.18 0.11 -2.20
CA LEU A 116 -7.15 1.09 -2.68
C LEU A 116 -6.63 1.86 -3.89
N CYS A 117 -5.36 2.30 -3.86
CA CYS A 117 -4.71 2.96 -4.99
C CYS A 117 -4.66 2.04 -6.22
N LEU A 118 -4.54 0.73 -6.04
CA LEU A 118 -4.63 -0.23 -7.14
C LEU A 118 -6.04 -0.32 -7.73
N LEU A 119 -7.08 -0.39 -6.89
CA LEU A 119 -8.47 -0.52 -7.33
C LEU A 119 -9.05 0.79 -7.90
N ALA A 120 -8.64 1.95 -7.38
CA ALA A 120 -9.23 3.25 -7.66
C ALA A 120 -9.27 3.65 -9.15
N PRO A 121 -8.24 3.40 -9.99
CA PRO A 121 -8.27 3.72 -11.42
C PRO A 121 -9.35 2.97 -12.19
N PHE A 122 -9.77 1.80 -11.70
CA PHE A 122 -10.74 0.91 -12.34
C PHE A 122 -12.15 1.07 -11.78
N GLY A 123 -12.39 2.07 -10.93
CA GLY A 123 -13.72 2.40 -10.41
C GLY A 123 -14.61 3.06 -11.47
N LYS A 124 -15.93 2.90 -11.33
CA LYS A 124 -16.92 3.61 -12.17
C LYS A 124 -16.92 5.13 -11.92
N ALA A 125 -16.75 5.54 -10.67
CA ALA A 125 -16.74 6.93 -10.22
C ALA A 125 -15.42 7.24 -9.48
N PRO A 126 -15.08 8.53 -9.25
CA PRO A 126 -13.95 8.89 -8.39
C PRO A 126 -14.03 8.25 -7.02
N MET A 127 -12.88 7.84 -6.52
CA MET A 127 -12.75 7.25 -5.19
C MET A 127 -12.25 8.31 -4.22
N ASN A 128 -13.05 8.58 -3.20
CA ASN A 128 -12.69 9.45 -2.08
C ASN A 128 -12.96 8.67 -0.79
N VAL A 129 -11.87 8.22 -0.15
CA VAL A 129 -11.91 7.41 1.07
C VAL A 129 -11.22 8.17 2.18
N LEU A 130 -11.92 8.34 3.29
CA LEU A 130 -11.39 8.90 4.53
C LEU A 130 -11.22 7.77 5.53
N LEU A 131 -9.98 7.45 5.86
CA LEU A 131 -9.62 6.53 6.94
C LEU A 131 -9.59 7.31 8.25
N THR A 132 -10.45 6.93 9.18
CA THR A 132 -10.53 7.50 10.53
C THR A 132 -10.49 6.39 11.57
N GLY A 133 -10.39 6.76 12.86
CA GLY A 133 -10.61 5.83 13.96
C GLY A 133 -9.38 5.58 14.83
N PRO A 134 -9.56 4.83 15.93
CA PRO A 134 -8.55 4.58 16.96
C PRO A 134 -7.43 3.60 16.56
N GLY A 135 -7.48 3.02 15.35
CA GLY A 135 -6.45 2.12 14.81
C GLY A 135 -5.61 2.68 13.68
N VAL A 136 -5.75 3.97 13.33
CA VAL A 136 -5.07 4.51 12.13
C VAL A 136 -3.65 4.92 12.48
N ILE A 137 -2.69 4.11 12.07
CA ILE A 137 -1.25 4.38 12.17
C ILE A 137 -0.76 4.93 10.83
N THR A 138 -0.22 6.14 10.81
CA THR A 138 0.28 6.78 9.57
C THR A 138 1.79 6.62 9.36
N SER A 139 2.51 6.14 10.37
CA SER A 139 3.94 5.81 10.29
C SER A 139 4.17 4.43 9.67
N SER A 140 5.45 4.13 9.41
CA SER A 140 5.87 2.75 9.14
C SER A 140 5.69 1.87 10.38
N THR A 141 5.60 0.55 10.15
CA THR A 141 5.41 -0.45 11.22
C THR A 141 6.46 -1.55 11.13
N GLU A 142 6.69 -2.25 12.25
CA GLU A 142 7.60 -3.40 12.31
C GLU A 142 7.15 -4.58 11.42
N ALA A 143 5.88 -4.59 11.00
CA ALA A 143 5.34 -5.57 10.06
C ALA A 143 5.77 -5.32 8.59
N GLY A 144 6.60 -4.30 8.34
CA GLY A 144 7.06 -3.91 7.00
C GLY A 144 6.07 -3.05 6.23
N ASP A 145 5.12 -2.42 6.91
CA ASP A 145 4.24 -1.44 6.26
C ASP A 145 4.96 -0.10 6.11
N VAL A 146 4.76 0.54 4.96
CA VAL A 146 5.36 1.84 4.68
C VAL A 146 4.55 3.01 5.27
N SER A 147 5.20 4.15 5.47
CA SER A 147 4.56 5.38 5.91
C SER A 147 3.63 5.96 4.84
N VAL A 148 2.66 6.78 5.26
CA VAL A 148 1.72 7.43 4.34
C VAL A 148 2.42 8.44 3.43
N ASP A 149 3.52 9.06 3.88
CA ASP A 149 4.34 9.93 3.04
C ASP A 149 4.99 9.12 1.91
N THR A 150 5.53 7.94 2.20
CA THR A 150 6.09 7.04 1.19
C THR A 150 5.03 6.60 0.18
N VAL A 151 3.80 6.31 0.62
CA VAL A 151 2.70 6.05 -0.33
C VAL A 151 2.47 7.26 -1.24
N ARG A 152 2.47 8.49 -0.68
CA ARG A 152 2.27 9.72 -1.45
C ARG A 152 3.38 9.98 -2.48
N THR A 153 4.64 9.81 -2.10
CA THR A 153 5.80 10.26 -2.89
C THR A 153 6.46 9.13 -3.68
N ALA A 154 6.30 7.88 -3.28
CA ALA A 154 6.87 6.72 -3.99
C ALA A 154 5.82 5.95 -4.78
N ILE A 155 4.61 5.75 -4.26
CA ILE A 155 3.59 4.91 -4.93
C ILE A 155 2.73 5.71 -5.91
N LEU A 156 2.25 6.90 -5.53
CA LEU A 156 1.39 7.70 -6.43
C LEU A 156 2.07 8.13 -7.74
N PRO A 157 3.36 8.52 -7.76
CA PRO A 157 4.03 8.89 -9.01
C PRO A 157 4.16 7.73 -10.01
N LEU A 158 4.12 6.47 -9.55
CA LEU A 158 4.17 5.29 -10.43
C LEU A 158 3.00 5.27 -11.41
N TYR A 159 1.82 5.74 -10.98
CA TYR A 159 0.61 5.78 -11.79
C TYR A 159 0.76 6.72 -13.00
N ARG A 160 1.66 7.71 -12.93
CA ARG A 160 1.97 8.60 -14.06
C ARG A 160 2.51 7.80 -15.26
N HIS A 161 3.35 6.80 -15.01
CA HIS A 161 3.89 5.94 -16.07
C HIS A 161 2.80 5.13 -16.79
N PHE A 162 1.70 4.84 -16.10
CA PHE A 162 0.51 4.17 -16.65
C PHE A 162 -0.51 5.14 -17.28
N GLY A 163 -0.20 6.44 -17.35
CA GLY A 163 -1.10 7.48 -17.88
C GLY A 163 -2.19 7.92 -16.89
N ILE A 164 -2.02 7.61 -15.60
CA ILE A 164 -2.97 7.91 -14.55
C ILE A 164 -2.38 9.01 -13.65
N GLU A 165 -2.64 10.29 -13.96
CA GLU A 165 -1.96 11.42 -13.28
C GLU A 165 -2.90 12.50 -12.73
N ARG A 166 -4.17 12.52 -13.14
CA ARG A 166 -5.07 13.63 -12.82
C ARG A 166 -5.75 13.45 -11.47
N ASN A 167 -5.89 14.52 -10.70
CA ASN A 167 -6.71 14.57 -9.47
C ASN A 167 -6.42 13.43 -8.46
N ILE A 168 -5.15 13.04 -8.33
CA ILE A 168 -4.71 12.07 -7.32
C ILE A 168 -4.11 12.86 -6.17
N GLU A 169 -4.74 12.77 -5.00
CA GLU A 169 -4.28 13.44 -3.79
C GLU A 169 -4.40 12.53 -2.59
N LEU A 170 -3.35 12.46 -1.78
CA LEU A 170 -3.36 11.78 -0.49
C LEU A 170 -3.13 12.81 0.60
N ARG A 171 -4.19 13.24 1.28
CA ARG A 171 -4.13 14.27 2.32
C ARG A 171 -4.01 13.62 3.68
N ILE A 172 -2.97 13.99 4.44
CA ILE A 172 -2.83 13.59 5.84
C ILE A 172 -3.46 14.71 6.67
N LEU A 173 -4.58 14.42 7.33
CA LEU A 173 -5.27 15.38 8.20
C LEU A 173 -4.71 15.33 9.61
N ARG A 174 -4.43 14.12 10.11
CA ARG A 174 -3.81 13.88 11.41
C ARG A 174 -2.78 12.77 11.29
N ARG A 175 -1.59 13.01 11.82
CA ARG A 175 -0.53 12.00 11.91
C ARG A 175 -0.64 11.22 13.21
N SER A 176 -0.26 9.96 13.18
CA SER A 176 -0.14 9.10 14.35
C SER A 176 0.89 8.02 14.11
N ASN A 177 1.68 7.73 15.14
CA ASN A 177 2.54 6.55 15.16
C ASN A 177 1.84 5.40 15.90
N ALA A 178 2.46 4.23 15.93
CA ALA A 178 1.95 3.11 16.73
C ALA A 178 1.93 3.46 18.23
N GLY A 179 0.91 2.96 18.94
CA GLY A 179 0.87 2.99 20.40
C GLY A 179 1.93 2.09 21.04
N ARG A 180 2.11 2.21 22.36
CA ARG A 180 3.16 1.50 23.13
C ARG A 180 3.12 -0.03 22.98
N ASP A 181 1.93 -0.59 22.73
CA ASP A 181 1.71 -2.03 22.56
C ASP A 181 1.75 -2.46 21.07
N GLY A 182 2.27 -1.60 20.17
CA GLY A 182 2.29 -1.83 18.72
C GLY A 182 0.92 -1.78 18.05
N CYS A 183 -0.15 -1.53 18.83
CA CYS A 183 -1.52 -1.40 18.36
C CYS A 183 -2.07 -0.01 18.65
N GLY A 184 -3.02 0.40 17.84
CA GLY A 184 -3.73 1.67 18.00
C GLY A 184 -2.98 2.86 17.41
N GLY A 185 -3.76 3.79 16.87
CA GLY A 185 -3.31 5.03 16.27
C GLY A 185 -4.50 5.99 16.11
N GLY A 186 -4.26 7.30 16.14
CA GLY A 186 -5.32 8.31 16.05
C GLY A 186 -5.22 9.16 14.78
N GLY A 187 -4.67 8.58 13.72
CA GLY A 187 -4.45 9.26 12.46
C GLY A 187 -5.75 9.46 11.66
N GLU A 188 -5.70 10.41 10.73
CA GLU A 188 -6.77 10.63 9.76
C GLU A 188 -6.13 10.90 8.40
N VAL A 189 -6.50 10.09 7.41
CA VAL A 189 -5.93 10.15 6.06
C VAL A 189 -7.06 10.09 5.04
N GLN A 190 -7.03 11.01 4.08
CA GLN A 190 -7.97 11.07 2.99
C GLN A 190 -7.27 10.77 1.66
N LEU A 191 -7.70 9.71 0.99
CA LEU A 191 -7.29 9.38 -0.37
C LEU A 191 -8.37 9.88 -1.34
N VAL A 192 -7.97 10.75 -2.27
CA VAL A 192 -8.80 11.23 -3.37
C VAL A 192 -8.17 10.77 -4.68
N PHE A 193 -8.93 10.02 -5.46
CA PHE A 193 -8.52 9.48 -6.74
C PHE A 193 -9.57 9.84 -7.79
N GLY A 194 -9.29 10.92 -8.53
CA GLY A 194 -10.22 11.55 -9.45
C GLY A 194 -10.08 11.12 -10.91
N HIS A 195 -9.22 10.16 -11.25
CA HIS A 195 -8.92 9.82 -12.64
C HIS A 195 -9.04 8.34 -12.95
N GLN A 196 -10.15 7.97 -13.58
CA GLN A 196 -10.49 6.59 -13.91
C GLN A 196 -10.13 6.28 -15.36
N VAL A 197 -9.37 5.21 -15.56
CA VAL A 197 -8.95 4.74 -16.89
C VAL A 197 -9.70 3.47 -17.26
N ARG A 198 -9.89 3.27 -18.57
CA ARG A 198 -10.43 2.00 -19.09
C ARG A 198 -9.36 0.91 -19.03
N LEU A 199 -8.18 1.21 -19.54
CA LEU A 199 -7.00 0.36 -19.53
C LEU A 199 -5.80 1.24 -19.20
N PRO A 200 -4.91 0.82 -18.29
CA PRO A 200 -3.65 1.51 -18.07
C PRO A 200 -2.77 1.33 -19.32
N LYS A 201 -1.93 2.34 -19.60
CA LYS A 201 -0.96 2.25 -20.71
C LYS A 201 0.08 1.17 -20.43
N THR A 202 0.54 0.51 -21.47
CA THR A 202 1.62 -0.47 -21.38
C THR A 202 2.94 0.21 -21.07
N LEU A 203 3.67 -0.37 -20.14
CA LEU A 203 4.87 0.21 -19.55
C LEU A 203 6.13 -0.39 -20.19
N HIS A 204 7.08 0.46 -20.55
CA HIS A 204 8.40 0.08 -21.04
C HIS A 204 9.49 0.82 -20.26
N LEU A 205 9.92 0.24 -19.13
CA LEU A 205 11.01 0.78 -18.31
C LEU A 205 12.23 -0.12 -18.46
N MET A 206 13.14 0.27 -19.35
CA MET A 206 14.36 -0.49 -19.65
C MET A 206 15.60 0.06 -18.96
N LYS A 207 15.55 1.29 -18.43
CA LYS A 207 16.71 1.95 -17.82
C LYS A 207 16.29 2.78 -16.62
N ALA A 208 16.93 2.59 -15.47
CA ALA A 208 16.68 3.34 -14.25
C ALA A 208 17.12 4.82 -14.36
N GLY A 209 18.26 5.04 -15.03
CA GLY A 209 18.89 6.36 -15.15
C GLY A 209 19.57 6.81 -13.86
N ARG A 210 20.30 7.93 -13.92
CA ARG A 210 21.04 8.45 -12.76
C ARG A 210 20.09 9.06 -11.73
N VAL A 211 20.35 8.82 -10.45
CA VAL A 211 19.70 9.51 -9.32
C VAL A 211 20.04 11.01 -9.39
N LYS A 212 19.01 11.84 -9.53
CA LYS A 212 19.16 13.30 -9.71
C LYS A 212 19.13 14.04 -8.38
N LYS A 213 18.21 13.65 -7.50
CA LYS A 213 17.91 14.36 -6.26
C LYS A 213 17.29 13.42 -5.24
N VAL A 214 17.45 13.76 -3.97
CA VAL A 214 16.80 13.06 -2.86
C VAL A 214 15.85 14.02 -2.16
N ARG A 215 14.63 13.57 -1.92
CA ARG A 215 13.59 14.27 -1.17
C ARG A 215 13.20 13.43 0.03
N GLY A 216 12.70 14.05 1.09
CA GLY A 216 12.24 13.28 2.24
C GLY A 216 11.31 14.07 3.15
N VAL A 217 10.66 13.37 4.06
CA VAL A 217 9.83 13.95 5.11
C VAL A 217 10.24 13.34 6.44
N ALA A 218 10.80 14.17 7.32
CA ALA A 218 11.02 13.87 8.72
C ALA A 218 9.78 14.29 9.50
N TYR A 219 9.11 13.36 10.15
CA TYR A 219 7.90 13.64 10.91
C TYR A 219 8.06 13.35 12.39
N SER A 220 7.47 14.19 13.23
CA SER A 220 7.41 14.03 14.68
C SER A 220 5.97 14.18 15.15
N THR A 221 5.46 13.21 15.90
CA THR A 221 4.12 13.23 16.51
C THR A 221 4.24 13.26 18.03
N GLY A 222 3.83 14.36 18.65
CA GLY A 222 3.80 14.49 20.11
C GLY A 222 5.16 14.53 20.82
N VAL A 223 6.25 14.66 20.06
CA VAL A 223 7.64 14.88 20.51
C VAL A 223 8.16 16.23 20.00
N ALA A 224 9.27 16.71 20.55
CA ALA A 224 9.86 17.99 20.17
C ALA A 224 10.42 17.96 18.74
N GLY A 225 10.20 19.05 17.98
CA GLY A 225 10.70 19.19 16.62
C GLY A 225 12.23 19.18 16.48
N ALA A 226 12.97 19.33 17.59
CA ALA A 226 14.42 19.16 17.62
C ALA A 226 14.86 17.76 17.15
N ASN A 227 14.02 16.73 17.36
CA ASN A 227 14.31 15.37 16.89
C ASN A 227 14.33 15.30 15.36
N ASN A 228 13.46 16.02 14.66
CA ASN A 228 13.49 16.10 13.20
C ASN A 228 14.77 16.78 12.70
N ALA A 229 15.24 17.84 13.37
CA ALA A 229 16.48 18.51 12.96
C ALA A 229 17.68 17.56 13.05
N ARG A 230 17.79 16.81 14.16
CA ARG A 230 18.83 15.79 14.37
C ARG A 230 18.76 14.66 13.33
N LEU A 231 17.55 14.19 13.01
CA LEU A 231 17.31 13.21 11.94
C LEU A 231 17.81 13.70 10.58
N ILE A 232 17.45 14.94 10.22
CA ILE A 232 17.79 15.55 8.93
C ILE A 232 19.30 15.70 8.81
N GLU A 233 19.97 16.18 9.87
CA GLU A 233 21.43 16.32 9.88
C GLU A 233 22.14 14.98 9.71
N ALA A 234 21.71 13.96 10.46
CA ALA A 234 22.29 12.63 10.37
C ALA A 234 22.10 11.97 8.99
N ALA A 235 20.89 12.08 8.40
CA ALA A 235 20.63 11.55 7.06
C ALA A 235 21.42 12.31 5.98
N ARG A 236 21.50 13.64 6.08
CA ARG A 236 22.29 14.46 5.15
C ARG A 236 23.79 14.20 5.27
N GLY A 237 24.29 13.90 6.47
CA GLY A 237 25.69 13.53 6.70
C GLY A 237 26.12 12.34 5.84
N VAL A 238 25.24 11.35 5.65
CA VAL A 238 25.48 10.19 4.78
C VAL A 238 25.20 10.51 3.31
N LEU A 239 24.08 11.18 3.01
CA LEU A 239 23.62 11.33 1.62
C LEU A 239 24.35 12.43 0.83
N ASN A 240 24.87 13.46 1.49
CA ASN A 240 25.52 14.59 0.81
C ASN A 240 26.80 14.17 0.06
N GLU A 241 27.45 13.08 0.47
CA GLU A 241 28.62 12.53 -0.23
C GLU A 241 28.28 12.01 -1.62
N PHE A 242 27.03 11.54 -1.81
CA PHE A 242 26.56 10.96 -3.07
C PHE A 242 25.74 11.96 -3.90
N VAL A 243 24.81 12.67 -3.25
CA VAL A 243 23.86 13.57 -3.91
C VAL A 243 23.80 14.91 -3.16
N PRO A 244 24.32 16.01 -3.75
CA PRO A 244 24.29 17.32 -3.10
C PRO A 244 22.87 17.90 -3.02
N ASP A 245 21.98 17.55 -3.95
CA ASP A 245 20.56 17.96 -3.94
C ASP A 245 19.70 17.03 -3.06
N THR A 246 20.00 17.05 -1.76
CA THR A 246 19.23 16.34 -0.73
C THR A 246 18.43 17.33 0.10
N TYR A 247 17.10 17.24 0.03
CA TYR A 247 16.18 18.13 0.75
C TYR A 247 15.12 17.35 1.53
N ILE A 248 15.08 17.53 2.85
CA ILE A 248 14.17 16.81 3.75
C ILE A 248 13.27 17.83 4.44
N PHE A 249 11.95 17.68 4.29
CA PHE A 249 10.95 18.50 4.95
C PHE A 249 10.78 18.07 6.41
N SER A 250 10.61 19.03 7.32
CA SER A 250 10.26 18.76 8.72
C SER A 250 8.77 18.98 8.93
N ASP A 251 8.07 17.96 9.41
CA ASP A 251 6.67 18.02 9.80
C ASP A 251 6.53 17.69 11.29
N VAL A 252 5.97 18.61 12.06
CA VAL A 252 5.77 18.45 13.50
C VAL A 252 4.29 18.56 13.78
N SER A 253 3.72 17.49 14.30
CA SER A 253 2.32 17.36 14.63
C SER A 253 2.13 17.06 16.11
N SER A 254 1.06 17.59 16.71
CA SER A 254 0.64 17.16 18.04
C SER A 254 0.14 15.71 18.00
N ALA A 255 0.33 14.97 19.09
CA ALA A 255 -0.17 13.60 19.13
C ALA A 255 -1.71 13.60 19.16
N PRO A 256 -2.35 12.63 18.50
CA PRO A 256 -3.78 12.51 18.51
C PRO A 256 -4.30 12.04 19.87
N PHE A 257 -5.52 12.48 20.16
CA PHE A 257 -6.28 12.06 21.33
C PHE A 257 -7.36 11.08 20.88
N VAL A 258 -7.26 9.85 21.35
CA VAL A 258 -8.26 8.82 21.07
C VAL A 258 -9.21 8.69 22.26
N PRO A 259 -10.53 8.52 22.02
CA PRO A 259 -11.49 8.26 23.09
C PRO A 259 -11.10 6.97 23.82
N ALA A 260 -10.86 7.08 25.12
CA ALA A 260 -10.58 5.94 25.99
C ALA A 260 -11.54 6.06 27.18
N PRO A 261 -12.80 5.60 27.04
CA PRO A 261 -13.77 5.71 28.12
C PRO A 261 -13.32 4.85 29.30
N GLU A 262 -12.85 5.49 30.36
CA GLU A 262 -12.55 4.82 31.63
C GLU A 262 -13.83 4.73 32.47
N LYS A 263 -13.96 3.68 33.29
CA LYS A 263 -15.15 3.48 34.18
C LYS A 263 -15.46 4.68 35.07
N ASN A 264 -14.46 5.51 35.40
CA ASN A 264 -14.60 6.73 36.19
C ASN A 264 -14.81 8.01 35.38
N ASN A 265 -14.51 8.02 34.08
CA ASN A 265 -14.72 9.20 33.24
C ASN A 265 -15.05 8.80 31.78
N PRO A 266 -16.33 8.87 31.38
CA PRO A 266 -16.77 8.50 30.03
C PRO A 266 -16.25 9.44 28.94
N THR A 267 -15.66 10.60 29.31
CA THR A 267 -15.05 11.56 28.37
C THR A 267 -13.53 11.52 28.33
N ALA A 268 -12.89 10.56 29.02
CA ALA A 268 -11.44 10.45 29.05
C ALA A 268 -10.87 10.23 27.63
N LYS A 269 -9.83 11.00 27.33
CA LYS A 269 -9.07 10.92 26.07
C LYS A 269 -7.64 10.56 26.37
N LYS A 270 -7.13 9.52 25.73
CA LYS A 270 -5.74 9.09 25.89
C LYS A 270 -4.90 9.64 24.74
N LYS A 271 -3.76 10.23 25.06
CA LYS A 271 -2.73 10.62 24.08
C LYS A 271 -2.07 9.33 23.58
N ILE A 272 -2.21 9.03 22.29
CA ILE A 272 -1.59 7.85 21.66
C ILE A 272 -0.80 8.24 20.41
N GLY A 273 0.05 7.32 19.93
CA GLY A 273 0.80 7.49 18.69
C GLY A 273 1.85 8.59 18.71
N VAL A 274 2.63 8.60 19.80
CA VAL A 274 3.79 9.46 19.98
C VAL A 274 5.01 8.81 19.34
N GLY A 275 5.82 9.58 18.62
CA GLY A 275 7.14 9.16 18.15
C GLY A 275 7.63 10.04 17.01
N PHE A 276 8.60 9.54 16.25
CA PHE A 276 9.13 10.23 15.10
C PHE A 276 9.58 9.23 14.02
N GLY A 277 9.79 9.71 12.81
CA GLY A 277 10.25 8.88 11.71
C GLY A 277 10.75 9.69 10.54
N LEU A 278 11.33 8.99 9.59
CA LEU A 278 11.91 9.58 8.39
C LEU A 278 11.50 8.72 7.19
N SER A 279 11.00 9.38 6.15
CA SER A 279 10.86 8.78 4.83
C SER A 279 11.75 9.52 3.84
N LEU A 280 12.54 8.78 3.08
CA LEU A 280 13.41 9.28 2.03
C LEU A 280 12.98 8.69 0.68
N VAL A 281 13.06 9.50 -0.36
CA VAL A 281 12.77 9.15 -1.74
C VAL A 281 13.87 9.69 -2.65
N ALA A 282 14.52 8.82 -3.39
CA ALA A 282 15.47 9.19 -4.43
C ALA A 282 14.76 9.19 -5.79
N GLU A 283 14.83 10.32 -6.50
CA GLU A 283 14.26 10.48 -7.84
C GLU A 283 15.36 10.41 -8.90
N THR A 284 15.18 9.55 -9.91
CA THR A 284 16.07 9.46 -11.06
C THR A 284 15.65 10.40 -12.19
N SER A 285 16.57 10.60 -13.14
CA SER A 285 16.33 11.31 -14.40
C SER A 285 15.14 10.77 -15.22
N ASN A 286 14.82 9.47 -15.09
CA ASN A 286 13.71 8.83 -15.80
C ASN A 286 12.40 8.81 -14.98
N ASN A 287 12.32 9.61 -13.91
CA ASN A 287 11.18 9.64 -12.98
C ASN A 287 10.91 8.26 -12.31
N ILE A 288 11.97 7.48 -12.10
CA ILE A 288 11.91 6.30 -11.24
C ILE A 288 12.22 6.75 -9.81
N VAL A 289 11.54 6.11 -8.86
CA VAL A 289 11.61 6.46 -7.44
C VAL A 289 12.04 5.25 -6.62
N TYR A 290 13.07 5.45 -5.81
CA TYR A 290 13.45 4.52 -4.74
C TYR A 290 13.03 5.13 -3.42
N SER A 291 12.58 4.31 -2.49
CA SER A 291 12.05 4.77 -1.22
C SER A 291 12.56 3.92 -0.08
N ALA A 292 12.88 4.57 1.03
CA ALA A 292 13.12 3.93 2.31
C ALA A 292 12.40 4.72 3.39
N ASP A 293 11.92 4.02 4.40
CA ASP A 293 11.22 4.62 5.52
C ASP A 293 11.44 3.86 6.81
N ILE A 294 11.56 4.62 7.89
CA ILE A 294 11.80 4.07 9.21
C ILE A 294 11.11 4.93 10.25
N ALA A 295 10.53 4.28 11.25
CA ALA A 295 9.88 4.93 12.37
C ALA A 295 10.55 4.47 13.67
N SER A 296 10.45 5.32 14.69
CA SER A 296 10.85 4.97 16.04
C SER A 296 10.02 3.77 16.53
N PRO A 297 10.64 2.73 17.11
CA PRO A 297 9.90 1.61 17.67
C PRO A 297 8.97 2.08 18.80
N PRO A 298 7.78 1.47 18.96
CA PRO A 298 6.75 1.95 19.89
C PRO A 298 7.16 1.87 21.37
N ALA A 299 8.07 0.96 21.71
CA ALA A 299 8.56 0.75 23.07
C ALA A 299 10.02 1.19 23.30
N GLY A 300 10.73 1.60 22.25
CA GLY A 300 12.17 1.87 22.29
C GLY A 300 12.51 3.33 22.05
N SER A 301 13.41 3.87 22.87
CA SER A 301 14.03 5.19 22.64
C SER A 301 15.32 5.01 21.85
N GLU A 302 15.24 4.78 20.54
CA GLU A 302 16.42 4.90 19.67
C GLU A 302 16.78 6.38 19.47
N ALA A 303 18.07 6.68 19.34
CA ALA A 303 18.51 8.03 19.06
C ALA A 303 18.07 8.45 17.65
N PRO A 304 17.58 9.70 17.47
CA PRO A 304 17.15 10.19 16.17
C PRO A 304 18.29 10.19 15.14
N GLU A 305 19.54 10.37 15.54
CA GLU A 305 20.69 10.32 14.64
C GLU A 305 20.92 8.93 14.06
N ASP A 306 20.83 7.90 14.91
CA ASP A 306 21.02 6.52 14.47
C ASP A 306 19.89 6.09 13.54
N LEU A 307 18.66 6.50 13.85
CA LEU A 307 17.51 6.27 12.99
C LEU A 307 17.68 6.94 11.61
N GLY A 308 18.20 8.18 11.59
CA GLY A 308 18.50 8.92 10.36
C GLY A 308 19.55 8.22 9.49
N LYS A 309 20.63 7.72 10.11
CA LYS A 309 21.67 6.94 9.41
C LYS A 309 21.12 5.62 8.86
N LYS A 310 20.36 4.87 9.67
CA LYS A 310 19.71 3.62 9.24
C LYS A 310 18.82 3.84 8.03
N CYS A 311 18.00 4.90 8.02
CA CYS A 311 17.15 5.23 6.87
C CYS A 311 17.96 5.56 5.62
N ALA A 312 19.05 6.32 5.76
CA ALA A 312 19.93 6.63 4.64
C ALA A 312 20.59 5.36 4.07
N TYR A 313 21.05 4.44 4.91
CA TYR A 313 21.60 3.16 4.46
C TYR A 313 20.55 2.27 3.78
N GLN A 314 19.32 2.19 4.31
CA GLN A 314 18.24 1.46 3.64
C GLN A 314 17.88 2.04 2.26
N LEU A 315 17.97 3.37 2.10
CA LEU A 315 17.79 4.00 0.80
C LEU A 315 18.93 3.62 -0.16
N LEU A 316 20.18 3.65 0.29
CA LEU A 316 21.33 3.24 -0.52
C LEU A 316 21.26 1.76 -0.89
N GLU A 317 20.83 0.90 0.03
CA GLU A 317 20.58 -0.52 -0.24
C GLU A 317 19.49 -0.70 -1.29
N SER A 318 18.39 0.06 -1.20
CA SER A 318 17.30 0.03 -2.18
C SER A 318 17.75 0.52 -3.57
N ILE A 319 18.72 1.43 -3.64
CA ILE A 319 19.34 1.90 -4.88
C ILE A 319 20.32 0.84 -5.42
N GLN A 320 21.09 0.20 -4.53
CA GLN A 320 22.07 -0.83 -4.88
C GLN A 320 21.42 -2.11 -5.40
N GLN A 321 20.26 -2.50 -4.85
CA GLN A 321 19.46 -3.61 -5.36
C GLN A 321 19.05 -3.44 -6.84
N GLY A 322 19.17 -2.21 -7.38
CA GLY A 322 19.10 -1.94 -8.80
C GLY A 322 17.70 -2.11 -9.40
N GLY A 323 17.63 -2.03 -10.73
CA GLY A 323 16.38 -2.10 -11.48
C GLY A 323 15.55 -0.83 -11.44
N CYS A 324 14.48 -0.81 -12.22
CA CYS A 324 13.59 0.36 -12.36
C CYS A 324 12.53 0.46 -11.26
N VAL A 325 12.45 -0.52 -10.35
CA VAL A 325 11.32 -0.67 -9.42
C VAL A 325 11.80 -1.13 -8.05
N SER A 326 11.43 -0.40 -7.01
CA SER A 326 11.69 -0.79 -5.62
C SER A 326 10.81 -1.96 -5.17
N SER A 327 11.23 -2.65 -4.11
CA SER A 327 10.48 -3.79 -3.53
C SER A 327 9.02 -3.45 -3.18
N VAL A 328 8.78 -2.25 -2.64
CA VAL A 328 7.42 -1.76 -2.27
C VAL A 328 6.57 -1.49 -3.52
N ALA A 329 7.18 -0.94 -4.57
CA ALA A 329 6.52 -0.60 -5.82
C ALA A 329 6.24 -1.82 -6.72
N ALA A 330 7.05 -2.89 -6.60
CA ALA A 330 7.04 -4.05 -7.47
C ALA A 330 5.65 -4.68 -7.61
N LEU A 331 4.96 -4.95 -6.50
CA LEU A 331 3.64 -5.57 -6.53
C LEU A 331 2.61 -4.71 -7.26
N THR A 332 2.66 -3.39 -7.06
CA THR A 332 1.74 -2.43 -7.66
C THR A 332 1.95 -2.38 -9.18
N ILE A 333 3.20 -2.22 -9.63
CA ILE A 333 3.56 -2.12 -11.05
C ILE A 333 3.24 -3.42 -11.79
N LEU A 334 3.66 -4.57 -11.25
CA LEU A 334 3.46 -5.87 -11.89
C LEU A 334 1.96 -6.21 -12.02
N THR A 335 1.16 -5.84 -11.02
CA THR A 335 -0.30 -6.01 -11.08
C THR A 335 -0.91 -5.09 -12.14
N LEU A 336 -0.52 -3.81 -12.19
CA LEU A 336 -1.02 -2.86 -13.19
C LEU A 336 -0.62 -3.26 -14.62
N MET A 337 0.59 -3.79 -14.83
CA MET A 337 1.02 -4.32 -16.12
C MET A 337 0.16 -5.51 -16.57
N ALA A 338 -0.15 -6.45 -15.67
CA ALA A 338 -1.00 -7.59 -15.98
C ALA A 338 -2.44 -7.16 -16.37
N MET A 339 -2.93 -6.05 -15.79
CA MET A 339 -4.26 -5.49 -16.09
C MET A 339 -4.27 -4.52 -17.29
N GLY A 340 -3.12 -4.23 -17.90
CA GLY A 340 -2.97 -3.38 -19.08
C GLY A 340 -3.57 -3.96 -20.35
N SER A 341 -3.42 -3.24 -21.48
CA SER A 341 -3.82 -3.72 -22.81
C SER A 341 -3.12 -5.03 -23.18
N GLU A 342 -3.61 -5.72 -24.21
CA GLU A 342 -3.07 -6.98 -24.72
C GLU A 342 -1.70 -6.85 -25.42
N ASP A 343 -0.85 -5.94 -24.95
CA ASP A 343 0.53 -5.79 -25.41
C ASP A 343 1.52 -6.23 -24.31
N VAL A 344 2.78 -6.38 -24.73
CA VAL A 344 3.87 -6.78 -23.85
C VAL A 344 4.44 -5.55 -23.13
N GLY A 345 4.16 -5.41 -21.85
CA GLY A 345 4.92 -4.47 -21.00
C GLY A 345 6.28 -5.06 -20.64
N ARG A 346 7.33 -4.22 -20.61
CA ARG A 346 8.69 -4.62 -20.24
C ARG A 346 9.21 -3.74 -19.11
N VAL A 347 9.68 -4.34 -18.04
CA VAL A 347 10.27 -3.64 -16.90
C VAL A 347 11.54 -4.36 -16.47
N VAL A 348 12.59 -3.59 -16.25
CA VAL A 348 13.83 -4.09 -15.64
C VAL A 348 13.70 -4.05 -14.13
N ILE A 349 13.97 -5.18 -13.48
CA ILE A 349 13.88 -5.36 -12.03
C ILE A 349 15.18 -6.01 -11.56
N GLY A 350 15.73 -5.57 -10.42
CA GLY A 350 16.86 -6.22 -9.79
C GLY A 350 16.53 -7.67 -9.40
N LYS A 351 17.51 -8.57 -9.51
CA LYS A 351 17.32 -10.01 -9.22
C LYS A 351 16.85 -10.25 -7.78
N ASP A 352 17.33 -9.47 -6.82
CA ASP A 352 16.91 -9.57 -5.41
C ASP A 352 15.42 -9.25 -5.22
N VAL A 353 14.94 -8.20 -5.88
CA VAL A 353 13.53 -7.81 -5.83
C VAL A 353 12.66 -8.84 -6.54
N LEU A 354 13.11 -9.37 -7.68
CA LEU A 354 12.39 -10.38 -8.46
C LEU A 354 12.25 -11.71 -7.70
N CYS A 355 13.32 -12.14 -7.03
CA CYS A 355 13.38 -13.38 -6.24
C CYS A 355 12.68 -13.27 -4.89
N SER A 356 12.19 -12.08 -4.52
CA SER A 356 11.47 -11.89 -3.27
C SER A 356 10.20 -12.74 -3.21
N ALA A 357 9.96 -13.36 -2.04
CA ALA A 357 8.76 -14.14 -1.75
C ALA A 357 7.43 -13.47 -2.18
N PRO A 358 7.20 -12.16 -1.93
CA PRO A 358 5.98 -11.48 -2.37
C PRO A 358 5.79 -11.45 -3.88
N VAL A 359 6.86 -11.21 -4.66
CA VAL A 359 6.78 -11.11 -6.12
C VAL A 359 6.55 -12.49 -6.74
N VAL A 360 7.24 -13.52 -6.24
CA VAL A 360 7.04 -14.90 -6.69
C VAL A 360 5.62 -15.39 -6.39
N GLN A 361 5.08 -15.06 -5.21
CA GLN A 361 3.71 -15.43 -4.88
C GLN A 361 2.69 -14.68 -5.74
N LEU A 362 2.91 -13.39 -6.05
CA LEU A 362 2.07 -12.64 -6.98
C LEU A 362 2.02 -13.34 -8.35
N ALA A 363 3.16 -13.77 -8.88
CA ALA A 363 3.22 -14.47 -10.17
C ALA A 363 2.39 -15.78 -10.15
N ARG A 364 2.48 -16.56 -9.06
CA ARG A 364 1.70 -17.79 -8.89
C ARG A 364 0.21 -17.51 -8.78
N ASP A 365 -0.17 -16.49 -8.02
CA ASP A 365 -1.57 -16.12 -7.83
C ASP A 365 -2.16 -15.60 -9.16
N LEU A 366 -1.47 -14.71 -9.88
CA LEU A 366 -1.88 -14.23 -11.21
C LEU A 366 -2.11 -15.38 -12.21
N ARG A 367 -1.20 -16.36 -12.24
CA ARG A 367 -1.36 -17.55 -13.09
C ARG A 367 -2.61 -18.35 -12.70
N THR A 368 -2.89 -18.48 -11.41
CA THR A 368 -4.09 -19.16 -10.89
C THR A 368 -5.38 -18.43 -11.28
N PHE A 369 -5.35 -17.09 -11.31
CA PHE A 369 -6.44 -16.26 -11.83
C PHE A 369 -6.55 -16.28 -13.37
N GLY A 370 -5.66 -17.00 -14.07
CA GLY A 370 -5.67 -17.16 -15.52
C GLY A 370 -5.13 -15.93 -16.26
N MET A 371 -4.20 -15.20 -15.67
CA MET A 371 -3.40 -14.18 -16.35
C MET A 371 -2.27 -14.81 -17.15
N SER A 372 -1.66 -14.02 -18.03
CA SER A 372 -0.51 -14.45 -18.82
C SER A 372 0.70 -14.77 -17.94
N GLY A 373 1.57 -15.65 -18.45
CA GLY A 373 2.86 -15.93 -17.84
C GLY A 373 3.83 -14.75 -18.02
N TRP A 374 4.86 -14.71 -17.18
CA TRP A 374 5.92 -13.72 -17.28
C TRP A 374 7.07 -14.29 -18.10
N GLY A 375 7.51 -13.54 -19.11
CA GLY A 375 8.76 -13.81 -19.81
C GLY A 375 9.91 -13.13 -19.08
N MET A 376 10.96 -13.88 -18.75
CA MET A 376 12.16 -13.34 -18.10
C MET A 376 13.32 -13.44 -19.08
N ARG A 377 14.11 -12.37 -19.19
CA ARG A 377 15.37 -12.33 -19.92
C ARG A 377 16.41 -11.64 -19.06
N GLU A 378 17.65 -12.07 -19.15
CA GLU A 378 18.75 -11.37 -18.50
C GLU A 378 18.95 -10.00 -19.15
N SER A 379 19.24 -8.99 -18.33
CA SER A 379 19.66 -7.67 -18.80
C SER A 379 21.14 -7.68 -19.16
N ASP A 380 21.63 -6.59 -19.76
CA ASP A 380 23.06 -6.41 -20.04
C ASP A 380 23.89 -6.23 -18.74
N GLU A 381 23.24 -5.95 -17.61
CA GLU A 381 23.85 -5.85 -16.28
C GLU A 381 23.59 -7.13 -15.47
N ASP A 382 24.65 -7.68 -14.84
CA ASP A 382 24.64 -9.00 -14.21
C ASP A 382 23.60 -9.17 -13.08
N ASP A 383 23.16 -8.09 -12.44
CA ASP A 383 22.21 -8.12 -11.31
C ASP A 383 20.77 -7.72 -11.69
N GLU A 384 20.49 -7.49 -12.98
CA GLU A 384 19.19 -7.05 -13.47
C GLU A 384 18.52 -8.07 -14.40
N ALA A 385 17.19 -8.14 -14.34
CA ALA A 385 16.38 -8.97 -15.22
C ALA A 385 15.26 -8.17 -15.88
N VAL A 386 15.09 -8.37 -17.19
CA VAL A 386 13.98 -7.82 -17.96
C VAL A 386 12.78 -8.75 -17.79
N VAL A 387 11.75 -8.26 -17.10
CA VAL A 387 10.46 -8.95 -16.94
C VAL A 387 9.48 -8.42 -17.99
N SER A 388 8.97 -9.33 -18.81
CA SER A 388 7.98 -9.07 -19.85
C SER A 388 6.63 -9.69 -19.45
N ILE A 389 5.57 -8.88 -19.41
CA ILE A 389 4.22 -9.32 -19.04
C ILE A 389 3.27 -8.95 -20.16
N VAL A 390 2.48 -9.91 -20.63
CA VAL A 390 1.40 -9.66 -21.61
C VAL A 390 0.16 -9.23 -20.84
N GLY A 391 -0.34 -8.01 -21.03
CA GLY A 391 -1.59 -7.60 -20.36
C GLY A 391 -2.79 -8.42 -20.86
N LYS A 392 -3.81 -8.60 -20.01
CA LYS A 392 -5.03 -9.34 -20.40
C LYS A 392 -6.18 -8.43 -20.84
N GLY A 393 -6.03 -7.11 -20.74
CA GLY A 393 -7.07 -6.16 -21.13
C GLY A 393 -8.31 -6.17 -20.22
N VAL A 394 -8.20 -6.68 -18.98
CA VAL A 394 -9.36 -6.86 -18.09
C VAL A 394 -10.04 -5.53 -17.73
N GLY A 395 -9.28 -4.44 -17.64
CA GLY A 395 -9.78 -3.06 -17.64
C GLY A 395 -10.93 -2.73 -16.68
N ASN A 396 -11.49 -1.53 -16.83
CA ASN A 396 -12.64 -1.08 -16.06
C ASN A 396 -13.95 -1.58 -16.70
N VAL A 397 -14.59 -2.56 -16.07
CA VAL A 397 -15.85 -3.17 -16.52
C VAL A 397 -17.06 -2.23 -16.31
N GLY A 398 -16.97 -1.28 -15.37
CA GLY A 398 -18.09 -0.45 -14.93
C GLY A 398 -18.26 0.89 -15.64
N LYS A 399 -17.29 1.31 -16.47
CA LYS A 399 -17.32 2.61 -17.13
C LYS A 399 -18.27 2.58 -18.33
N LYS A 400 -19.30 3.44 -18.32
CA LYS A 400 -20.14 3.68 -19.52
C LYS A 400 -19.22 4.19 -20.64
N VAL A 401 -19.24 3.49 -21.77
CA VAL A 401 -18.64 4.00 -23.02
C VAL A 401 -19.49 5.21 -23.40
N GLY A 402 -18.91 6.40 -23.22
CA GLY A 402 -19.47 7.65 -23.72
C GLY A 402 -19.03 7.87 -25.15
#